data_AF-A0A7L0VS40-F1
#
_entry.id   AF-A0A7L0VS40-F1
#
_cell.length_a   1.000
_cell.length_b   1.000
_cell.length_c   1.000
_cell.angle_alpha   90.00
_cell.angle_beta   90.00
_cell.angle_gamma   90.00
#
_symmetry.space_group_name_H-M   'P 1'
#
loop_
_entity.id
_entity.type
_entity.pdbx_description
1 polymer ?
#
loop_
_entity_poly.entity_id
_entity_poly.type
_entity_poly.pdbx_seq_one_letter_code
_entity_poly.pdbx_strand_id
1 'polypeptide(L)' 'PSPPPHLELLGLPAGPEPEPSQFQCLECGTLLLTPGQLLEHQELHLKLLG' A
#
# COMPACT_ATOMS: atom_id res chain seq x y z
N PRO A 1 18.68 0.86 -0.15
CA PRO A 1 17.37 1.57 -0.12
C PRO A 1 17.02 1.99 -1.55
N SER A 2 16.03 1.32 -2.16
CA SER A 2 15.57 1.63 -3.52
C SER A 2 14.74 2.93 -3.50
N PRO A 3 14.86 3.80 -4.52
CA PRO A 3 14.11 5.05 -4.56
C PRO A 3 12.59 4.83 -4.72
N PRO A 4 11.76 5.79 -4.28
CA PRO A 4 10.29 5.69 -4.36
C PRO A 4 9.79 5.80 -5.82
N PRO A 5 8.73 5.05 -6.19
CA PRO A 5 8.20 4.98 -7.55
C PRO A 5 7.26 6.17 -7.85
N HIS A 6 7.75 7.39 -7.75
CA HIS A 6 7.07 8.58 -8.31
C HIS A 6 7.80 9.15 -9.54
N LEU A 7 8.90 8.52 -9.96
CA LEU A 7 9.74 8.97 -11.06
C LEU A 7 9.44 8.24 -12.39
N GLU A 8 8.21 7.77 -12.60
CA GLU A 8 7.80 7.06 -13.82
C GLU A 8 6.78 7.87 -14.66
N LEU A 9 6.94 9.20 -14.66
CA LEU A 9 6.29 10.11 -15.63
C LEU A 9 7.15 10.21 -16.91
N LEU A 10 7.50 9.08 -17.54
CA LEU A 10 8.28 9.04 -18.78
C LEU A 10 7.82 7.84 -19.62
N GLY A 11 7.09 8.10 -20.72
CA GLY A 11 6.38 7.09 -21.53
C GLY A 11 7.22 5.91 -22.00
N LEU A 12 7.07 4.76 -21.34
CA LEU A 12 7.69 3.48 -21.69
C LEU A 12 6.59 2.45 -22.00
N PRO A 13 6.81 1.54 -22.97
CA PRO A 13 5.82 0.53 -23.36
C PRO A 13 5.44 -0.29 -22.13
N ALA A 14 4.13 -0.48 -21.92
CA ALA A 14 3.52 -1.14 -20.77
C ALA A 14 4.42 -2.24 -20.19
N GLY A 15 5.12 -1.88 -19.11
CA GLY A 15 5.90 -2.81 -18.31
C GLY A 15 5.00 -3.89 -17.70
N PRO A 16 5.59 -4.86 -16.97
CA PRO A 16 4.81 -5.96 -16.36
C PRO A 16 3.60 -5.39 -15.63
N GLU A 17 2.46 -6.06 -15.82
CA GLU A 17 1.15 -5.66 -15.29
C GLU A 17 1.32 -5.05 -13.89
N PRO A 18 0.73 -3.88 -13.61
CA PRO A 18 0.92 -3.23 -12.32
C PRO A 18 0.54 -4.24 -11.25
N GLU A 19 1.54 -4.70 -10.49
CA GLU A 19 1.35 -5.53 -9.31
C GLU A 19 0.16 -4.93 -8.55
N PRO A 20 -0.82 -5.75 -8.14
CA PRO A 20 -2.07 -5.22 -7.59
C PRO A 20 -1.71 -4.23 -6.48
N SER A 21 -1.99 -2.93 -6.71
CA SER A 21 -1.54 -1.87 -5.83
C SER A 21 -1.92 -2.20 -4.39
N GLN A 22 -0.92 -2.56 -3.58
CA GLN A 22 -1.14 -2.97 -2.21
C GLN A 22 -1.27 -1.74 -1.32
N PHE A 23 -2.14 -1.83 -0.33
CA PHE A 23 -2.42 -0.80 0.65
C PHE A 23 -1.58 -1.06 1.90
N GLN A 24 -0.71 -0.12 2.27
CA GLN A 24 0.15 -0.26 3.44
C GLN A 24 -0.48 0.39 4.68
N CYS A 25 -0.57 -0.36 5.77
CA CYS A 25 -0.85 0.18 7.10
C CYS A 25 0.35 0.99 7.60
N LEU A 26 0.12 2.24 8.01
CA LEU A 26 1.18 3.15 8.46
C LEU A 26 1.64 2.88 9.89
N GLU A 27 0.84 2.17 10.68
CA GLU A 27 1.15 1.86 12.08
C GLU A 27 2.13 0.68 12.18
N CYS A 28 1.98 -0.34 11.33
CA CYS A 28 2.74 -1.58 11.41
C CYS A 28 3.41 -2.03 10.10
N GLY A 29 3.16 -1.35 8.98
CA GLY A 29 3.74 -1.67 7.67
C GLY A 29 3.08 -2.82 6.91
N THR A 30 1.99 -3.40 7.43
CA THR A 30 1.26 -4.52 6.79
C THR A 30 0.70 -4.11 5.43
N LEU A 31 0.91 -4.94 4.41
CA LEU A 31 0.36 -4.74 3.07
C LEU A 31 -0.97 -5.51 2.91
N LEU A 32 -1.96 -4.84 2.34
CA LEU A 32 -3.34 -5.33 2.21
C LEU A 32 -3.82 -5.14 0.77
N LEU A 33 -4.68 -6.04 0.31
CA LEU A 33 -5.08 -6.09 -1.10
C LEU A 33 -6.19 -5.10 -1.46
N THR A 34 -6.97 -4.66 -0.47
CA THR A 34 -8.11 -3.77 -0.68
C THR A 34 -8.12 -2.64 0.36
N PRO A 35 -8.68 -1.47 0.01
CA PRO A 35 -8.82 -0.38 0.96
C PRO A 35 -9.73 -0.75 2.13
N GLY A 36 -10.74 -1.61 1.92
CA GLY A 36 -11.61 -2.12 2.99
C GLY A 36 -10.84 -2.90 4.05
N GLN A 37 -9.97 -3.82 3.63
CA GLN A 37 -9.12 -4.57 4.54
C GLN A 37 -8.18 -3.65 5.33
N LEU A 38 -7.64 -2.61 4.69
CA LEU A 38 -6.80 -1.61 5.37
C LEU A 38 -7.58 -0.83 6.44
N LEU A 39 -8.82 -0.44 6.16
CA LEU A 39 -9.65 0.26 7.14
C LEU A 39 -9.97 -0.64 8.34
N GLU A 40 -10.46 -1.86 8.10
CA GLU A 40 -10.78 -2.83 9.16
C GLU A 40 -9.55 -3.16 10.02
N HIS A 41 -8.37 -3.26 9.40
CA HIS A 41 -7.12 -3.50 10.11
C HIS A 41 -6.72 -2.32 11.02
N GLN A 42 -6.82 -1.08 10.53
CA GLN A 42 -6.50 0.12 11.33
C GLN A 42 -7.46 0.26 12.53
N GLU A 43 -8.74 -0.10 12.37
CA GLU A 43 -9.69 -0.10 13.48
C GLU A 43 -9.28 -1.03 14.63
N LEU A 44 -8.56 -2.13 14.35
CA LEU A 44 -8.03 -3.02 15.38
C LEU A 44 -6.92 -2.34 16.19
N HIS A 45 -6.02 -1.59 15.54
CA HIS A 45 -5.00 -0.82 16.26
C HIS A 45 -5.63 0.24 17.16
N LEU A 46 -6.64 0.96 16.67
CA LEU A 46 -7.38 1.92 17.49
C LEU A 46 -8.02 1.26 18.72
N LYS A 47 -8.57 0.05 18.58
CA LYS A 47 -9.20 -0.69 19.69
C LYS A 47 -8.20 -1.23 20.71
N LEU A 48 -6.98 -1.59 20.27
CA LEU A 48 -5.92 -2.09 21.16
C LEU A 48 -5.19 -0.98 21.91
N LEU A 49 -5.26 0.25 21.40
CA LEU A 49 -4.71 1.45 22.03
C LEU A 49 -5.68 2.13 23.02
N GLY A 50 -6.93 1.65 23.12
CA GLY A 50 -7.95 2.12 24.07
C GLY A 50 -8.05 1.28 25.33
#